data_AF-A0A735RCZ1-F1
#
_entry.id   AF-A0A735RCZ1-F1
#
_cell.length_a   1.000
_cell.length_b   1.000
_cell.length_c   1.000
_cell.angle_alpha   90.00
_cell.angle_beta   90.00
_cell.angle_gamma   90.00
#
_symmetry.space_group_name_H-M   'P 1'
#
loop_
_entity.id
_entity.type
_entity.pdbx_description
1 polymer ?
#
loop_
_entity_poly.entity_id
_entity_poly.type
_entity_poly.pdbx_seq_one_letter_code
_entity_poly.pdbx_strand_id
1 'polypeptide(L)'
;MNKLNSGLTASGITQPEISKAEATPEGIRIVYSANAVCANSEKLVAYKKAVTWLDKGRYDYDPLSGYRIAAAFLVGVDNGYLPFSDAGAMAAYRWIVSVIYFGEQAHKNGVIDVPDRTGGTCKAAIYKGRHASITVYPLQLRTLLDDAFEATVFKQYGRKGGTKVVIMALVNMFNPDGDSFVMSPFGNEFFSRMLEQLILHLKNSRDGNGGNNEPVKPVIH
;
A
#
# COMPACT_ATOMS: atom_id res chain seq x y z
N MET A 1 12.47 -10.32 -15.60
CA MET A 1 12.08 -9.63 -14.34
C MET A 1 13.24 -8.77 -13.87
N ASN A 2 13.21 -7.47 -14.14
CA ASN A 2 14.18 -6.56 -13.54
C ASN A 2 13.86 -6.44 -12.05
N LYS A 3 14.81 -6.83 -11.20
CA LYS A 3 14.75 -6.61 -9.75
C LYS A 3 14.71 -5.09 -9.53
N LEU A 4 13.52 -4.52 -9.40
CA LEU A 4 13.35 -3.22 -8.76
C LEU A 4 13.81 -3.41 -7.31
N ASN A 5 15.09 -3.16 -7.07
CA ASN A 5 15.79 -3.07 -5.79
C ASN A 5 14.98 -3.59 -4.58
N SER A 6 14.95 -4.92 -4.45
CA SER A 6 14.47 -5.59 -3.25
C SER A 6 15.30 -5.10 -2.07
N GLY A 7 14.73 -4.25 -1.22
CA GLY A 7 15.27 -4.04 0.13
C GLY A 7 15.44 -2.62 0.64
N LEU A 8 15.19 -1.55 -0.13
CA LEU A 8 15.23 -0.20 0.47
C LEU A 8 13.85 0.24 0.95
N THR A 9 13.64 0.14 2.26
CA THR A 9 12.63 0.95 2.96
C THR A 9 13.11 2.41 3.05
N ALA A 10 12.19 3.34 3.27
CA ALA A 10 12.51 4.76 3.53
C ALA A 10 13.46 4.98 4.74
N SER A 11 13.77 3.94 5.55
CA SER A 11 14.69 4.04 6.67
C SER A 11 16.07 3.39 6.42
N GLY A 12 16.36 2.94 5.19
CA GLY A 12 17.63 2.27 4.86
C GLY A 12 17.88 0.91 5.53
N ILE A 13 16.89 0.37 6.25
CA ILE A 13 16.97 -0.95 6.88
C ILE A 13 16.35 -1.98 5.94
N THR A 14 17.19 -2.88 5.43
CA THR A 14 16.77 -4.07 4.67
C THR A 14 16.04 -5.01 5.62
N GLN A 15 14.73 -5.18 5.40
CA GLN A 15 13.98 -6.20 6.11
C GLN A 15 14.45 -7.58 5.63
N PRO A 16 14.57 -8.59 6.52
CA PRO A 16 14.87 -9.94 6.08
C PRO A 16 13.73 -10.42 5.18
N GLU A 17 14.06 -10.84 3.96
CA GLU A 17 13.09 -11.39 3.01
C GLU A 17 12.40 -12.61 3.63
N ILE A 18 11.08 -12.63 3.54
CA ILE A 18 10.27 -13.75 4.05
C ILE A 18 10.14 -14.77 2.94
N SER A 19 10.66 -15.99 3.10
CA SER A 19 10.48 -17.06 2.10
C SER A 19 9.09 -17.68 2.16
N LYS A 20 8.50 -17.76 3.36
CA LYS A 20 7.19 -18.36 3.61
C LYS A 20 6.50 -17.72 4.80
N ALA A 21 5.17 -17.59 4.73
CA ALA A 21 4.34 -17.25 5.87
C ALA A 21 3.10 -18.15 5.89
N GLU A 22 2.75 -18.69 7.05
CA GLU A 22 1.64 -19.62 7.22
C GLU A 22 0.76 -19.23 8.40
N ALA A 23 -0.56 -19.32 8.20
CA ALA A 23 -1.54 -19.14 9.25
C ALA A 23 -1.53 -20.34 10.19
N THR A 24 -1.43 -20.10 11.50
CA THR A 24 -1.67 -21.09 12.56
C THR A 24 -2.68 -20.54 13.56
N PRO A 25 -3.29 -21.37 14.43
CA PRO A 25 -4.18 -20.86 15.48
C PRO A 25 -3.51 -19.85 16.42
N GLU A 26 -2.19 -19.97 16.64
CA GLU A 26 -1.43 -19.12 17.57
C GLU A 26 -0.89 -17.83 16.93
N GLY A 27 -0.86 -17.75 15.60
CA GLY A 27 -0.32 -16.60 14.87
C GLY A 27 0.08 -16.93 13.44
N ILE A 28 0.90 -16.07 12.84
CA ILE A 28 1.52 -16.31 11.55
C ILE A 28 2.95 -16.82 11.78
N ARG A 29 3.22 -18.05 11.34
CA ARG A 29 4.57 -18.62 11.30
C ARG A 29 5.29 -18.06 10.08
N ILE A 30 6.38 -17.34 10.30
CA ILE A 30 7.21 -16.75 9.25
C ILE A 30 8.51 -17.53 9.17
N VAL A 31 8.90 -17.90 7.96
CA VAL A 31 10.21 -18.45 7.63
C VAL A 31 10.96 -17.39 6.81
N TYR A 32 12.15 -17.01 7.27
CA TYR A 32 12.99 -16.06 6.54
C TYR A 32 13.87 -16.78 5.50
N SER A 33 14.21 -16.08 4.41
CA SER A 33 15.07 -16.64 3.36
C SER A 33 16.47 -16.95 3.90
N ALA A 34 17.13 -17.95 3.32
CA ALA A 34 18.48 -18.37 3.73
C ALA A 34 19.55 -17.27 3.58
N ASN A 35 19.26 -16.24 2.78
CA ASN A 35 20.16 -15.11 2.54
C ASN A 35 19.89 -13.92 3.49
N ALA A 36 18.92 -14.04 4.39
CA ALA A 36 18.68 -13.04 5.43
C ALA A 36 19.71 -13.17 6.58
N VAL A 37 19.95 -12.07 7.30
CA VAL A 37 20.79 -12.05 8.52
C VAL A 37 20.31 -13.07 9.59
N CYS A 38 19.06 -13.52 9.49
CA CYS A 38 18.44 -14.54 10.33
C CYS A 38 18.10 -15.81 9.50
N ALA A 39 19.06 -16.31 8.71
CA ALA A 39 18.88 -17.44 7.80
C ALA A 39 18.18 -18.62 8.46
N ASN A 40 17.11 -19.12 7.82
CA ASN A 40 16.31 -20.28 8.26
C ASN A 40 15.73 -20.16 9.69
N SER A 41 15.68 -18.96 10.26
CA SER A 41 14.97 -18.75 11.52
C SER A 41 13.46 -18.72 11.28
N GLU A 42 12.73 -19.37 12.17
CA GLU A 42 11.27 -19.27 12.22
C GLU A 42 10.87 -18.24 13.27
N LYS A 43 9.79 -17.52 12.99
CA LYS A 43 9.21 -16.58 13.94
C LYS A 43 7.70 -16.69 13.94
N LEU A 44 7.13 -16.92 15.12
CA LEU A 44 5.70 -16.77 15.34
C LEU A 44 5.36 -15.30 15.60
N VAL A 45 4.41 -14.76 14.84
CA VAL A 45 3.96 -13.37 14.93
C VAL A 45 2.47 -13.33 15.15
N ALA A 46 2.01 -12.63 16.19
CA ALA A 46 0.59 -12.41 16.42
C ALA A 46 -0.06 -11.71 15.20
N TYR A 47 -1.25 -12.16 14.79
CA TYR A 47 -1.98 -11.57 13.65
C TYR A 47 -2.13 -10.06 13.71
N LYS A 48 -2.47 -9.51 14.89
CA LYS A 48 -2.57 -8.05 15.12
C LYS A 48 -1.27 -7.33 14.76
N LYS A 49 -0.12 -7.92 15.11
CA LYS A 49 1.19 -7.36 14.79
C LYS A 49 1.49 -7.45 13.29
N ALA A 50 1.14 -8.57 12.66
CA ALA A 50 1.33 -8.77 11.23
C ALA A 50 0.54 -7.75 10.38
N VAL A 51 -0.76 -7.57 10.66
CA VAL A 51 -1.56 -6.57 9.94
C VAL A 51 -1.10 -5.14 10.23
N THR A 52 -0.61 -4.86 11.46
CA THR A 52 -0.03 -3.55 11.78
C THR A 52 1.23 -3.28 10.94
N TRP A 53 2.04 -4.30 10.61
CA TRP A 53 3.18 -4.13 9.70
C TRP A 53 2.76 -3.74 8.29
N LEU A 54 1.69 -4.34 7.77
CA LEU A 54 1.12 -3.96 6.47
C LEU A 54 0.60 -2.52 6.52
N ASP A 55 -0.26 -2.20 7.49
CA ASP A 55 -0.88 -0.88 7.62
C ASP A 55 0.16 0.25 7.76
N LYS A 56 1.23 -0.01 8.53
CA LYS A 56 2.37 0.92 8.69
C LYS A 56 3.35 0.94 7.53
N GLY A 57 3.10 0.16 6.48
CA GLY A 57 3.89 0.18 5.25
C GLY A 57 5.25 -0.49 5.35
N ARG A 58 5.45 -1.42 6.29
CA ARG A 58 6.74 -2.13 6.47
C ARG A 58 7.21 -2.81 5.19
N TYR A 59 6.27 -3.23 4.35
CA TYR A 59 6.52 -3.99 3.12
C TYR A 59 6.22 -3.21 1.83
N ASP A 60 6.05 -1.88 1.91
CA ASP A 60 5.70 -1.05 0.75
C ASP A 60 6.67 -1.18 -0.43
N TYR A 61 7.93 -1.46 -0.13
CA TYR A 61 9.02 -1.64 -1.10
C TYR A 61 9.59 -3.08 -1.09
N ASP A 62 8.88 -4.02 -0.44
CA ASP A 62 9.10 -5.45 -0.54
C ASP A 62 7.74 -6.16 -0.69
N PRO A 63 7.09 -6.02 -1.87
CA PRO A 63 5.74 -6.52 -2.08
C PRO A 63 5.63 -8.03 -1.87
N LEU A 64 6.66 -8.80 -2.22
CA LEU A 64 6.62 -10.25 -2.13
C LEU A 64 6.50 -10.73 -0.66
N SER A 65 7.33 -10.20 0.24
CA SER A 65 7.20 -10.51 1.67
C SER A 65 5.87 -10.00 2.24
N GLY A 66 5.43 -8.82 1.79
CA GLY A 66 4.14 -8.27 2.21
C GLY A 66 2.95 -9.12 1.76
N TYR A 67 2.95 -9.63 0.52
CA TYR A 67 1.91 -10.54 0.01
C TYR A 67 1.88 -11.85 0.77
N ARG A 68 3.05 -12.43 1.13
CA ARG A 68 3.13 -13.63 1.98
C ARG A 68 2.45 -13.38 3.33
N ILE A 69 2.72 -12.24 3.97
CA ILE A 69 2.09 -11.85 5.23
C ILE A 69 0.58 -11.62 5.06
N ALA A 70 0.16 -10.90 4.02
CA ALA A 70 -1.25 -10.62 3.76
C ALA A 70 -2.04 -11.90 3.47
N ALA A 71 -1.50 -12.81 2.66
CA ALA A 71 -2.10 -14.10 2.37
C ALA A 71 -2.25 -14.95 3.64
N ALA A 72 -1.19 -15.08 4.45
CA ALA A 72 -1.26 -15.81 5.71
C ALA A 72 -2.26 -15.17 6.69
N PHE A 73 -2.35 -13.85 6.72
CA PHE A 73 -3.36 -13.15 7.53
C PHE A 73 -4.78 -13.48 7.07
N LEU A 74 -5.06 -13.37 5.76
CA LEU A 74 -6.39 -13.63 5.19
C LEU A 74 -6.80 -15.11 5.32
N VAL A 75 -5.88 -16.06 5.13
CA VAL A 75 -6.14 -17.48 5.42
C VAL A 75 -6.49 -17.69 6.89
N GLY A 76 -5.82 -16.99 7.82
CA GLY A 76 -6.17 -17.04 9.24
C GLY A 76 -7.55 -16.45 9.55
N VAL A 77 -7.99 -15.43 8.80
CA VAL A 77 -9.36 -14.91 8.85
C VAL A 77 -10.36 -15.96 8.37
N ASP A 78 -10.13 -16.55 7.20
CA ASP A 78 -11.02 -17.55 6.60
C ASP A 78 -11.15 -18.82 7.45
N ASN A 79 -10.06 -19.22 8.12
CA ASN A 79 -10.06 -20.34 9.06
C ASN A 79 -10.68 -20.02 10.42
N GLY A 80 -11.10 -18.77 10.66
CA GLY A 80 -11.75 -18.37 11.92
C GLY A 80 -10.79 -18.24 13.12
N TYR A 81 -9.49 -18.11 12.89
CA TYR A 81 -8.50 -17.97 13.99
C TYR A 81 -8.55 -16.59 14.67
N LEU A 82 -9.35 -15.66 14.16
CA LEU A 82 -9.34 -14.25 14.55
C LEU A 82 -10.72 -13.71 14.96
N PRO A 83 -10.90 -13.22 16.19
CA PRO A 83 -12.16 -12.60 16.62
C PRO A 83 -12.37 -11.16 16.09
N PHE A 84 -11.38 -10.55 15.42
CA PHE A 84 -11.43 -9.17 14.90
C PHE A 84 -11.13 -9.09 13.39
N SER A 85 -11.77 -9.94 12.58
CA SER A 85 -11.45 -10.17 11.17
C SER A 85 -11.61 -8.94 10.27
N ASP A 86 -12.71 -8.19 10.38
CA ASP A 86 -13.12 -7.27 9.32
C ASP A 86 -12.18 -6.05 9.21
N ALA A 87 -11.85 -5.41 10.34
CA ALA A 87 -10.93 -4.26 10.32
C ALA A 87 -9.50 -4.66 9.88
N GLY A 88 -9.05 -5.86 10.26
CA GLY A 88 -7.76 -6.38 9.85
C GLY A 88 -7.73 -6.76 8.37
N ALA A 89 -8.76 -7.43 7.88
CA ALA A 89 -8.90 -7.78 6.46
C ALA A 89 -8.96 -6.52 5.59
N MET A 90 -9.72 -5.52 6.02
CA MET A 90 -9.77 -4.20 5.36
C MET A 90 -8.38 -3.57 5.26
N ALA A 91 -7.60 -3.54 6.34
CA ALA A 91 -6.23 -3.00 6.32
C ALA A 91 -5.29 -3.81 5.40
N ALA A 92 -5.41 -5.15 5.39
CA ALA A 92 -4.64 -6.01 4.50
C ALA A 92 -4.96 -5.73 3.02
N TYR A 93 -6.25 -5.67 2.65
CA TYR A 93 -6.65 -5.37 1.27
C TYR A 93 -6.30 -3.94 0.86
N ARG A 94 -6.41 -2.96 1.77
CA ARG A 94 -5.99 -1.58 1.51
C ARG A 94 -4.51 -1.51 1.17
N TRP A 95 -3.68 -2.27 1.89
CA TRP A 95 -2.26 -2.40 1.59
C TRP A 95 -2.01 -3.06 0.24
N ILE A 96 -2.66 -4.21 -0.04
CA ILE A 96 -2.54 -4.94 -1.32
C ILE A 96 -2.84 -4.02 -2.50
N VAL A 97 -4.02 -3.38 -2.49
CA VAL A 97 -4.48 -2.49 -3.57
C VAL A 97 -3.49 -1.35 -3.81
N SER A 98 -2.98 -0.74 -2.74
CA SER A 98 -2.04 0.38 -2.83
C SER A 98 -0.70 -0.03 -3.43
N VAL A 99 -0.19 -1.21 -3.06
CA VAL A 99 1.09 -1.72 -3.58
C VAL A 99 0.97 -2.19 -5.03
N ILE A 100 -0.15 -2.81 -5.42
CA ILE A 100 -0.42 -3.15 -6.83
C ILE A 100 -0.44 -1.88 -7.67
N TYR A 101 -1.21 -0.86 -7.28
CA TYR A 101 -1.30 0.39 -8.05
C TYR A 101 0.06 1.08 -8.17
N PHE A 102 0.80 1.19 -7.06
CA PHE A 102 2.16 1.73 -7.06
C PHE A 102 3.08 0.97 -8.01
N GLY A 103 3.07 -0.36 -7.94
CA GLY A 103 3.89 -1.23 -8.81
C GLY A 103 3.57 -1.02 -10.28
N GLU A 104 2.30 -0.88 -10.64
CA GLU A 104 1.91 -0.56 -12.02
C GLU A 104 2.43 0.81 -12.47
N GLN A 105 2.30 1.85 -11.65
CA GLN A 105 2.82 3.18 -12.02
C GLN A 105 4.35 3.16 -12.13
N ALA A 106 5.03 2.49 -11.21
CA ALA A 106 6.48 2.31 -11.23
C ALA A 106 6.93 1.58 -12.51
N HIS A 107 6.21 0.54 -12.92
CA HIS A 107 6.51 -0.21 -14.14
C HIS A 107 6.23 0.62 -15.40
N LYS A 108 5.06 1.28 -15.47
CA LYS A 108 4.59 2.01 -16.66
C LYS A 108 5.36 3.31 -16.90
N ASN A 109 5.65 4.06 -15.82
CA ASN A 109 6.16 5.43 -15.91
C ASN A 109 7.54 5.62 -15.28
N GLY A 110 8.07 4.62 -14.58
CA GLY A 110 9.34 4.71 -13.86
C GLY A 110 9.20 5.20 -12.42
N VAL A 111 10.34 5.27 -11.74
CA VAL A 111 10.47 5.71 -10.35
C VAL A 111 11.52 6.81 -10.24
N ILE A 112 11.37 7.68 -9.25
CA ILE A 112 12.38 8.68 -8.86
C ILE A 112 12.66 8.60 -7.36
N ASP A 113 13.87 8.97 -6.96
CA ASP A 113 14.23 9.10 -5.55
C ASP A 113 13.83 10.50 -5.06
N VAL A 114 13.07 10.57 -3.98
CA VAL A 114 12.58 11.82 -3.38
C VAL A 114 13.10 11.95 -1.96
N PRO A 115 13.62 13.12 -1.54
CA PRO A 115 14.05 13.33 -0.17
C PRO A 115 12.90 13.04 0.82
N ASP A 116 13.19 12.25 1.84
CA ASP A 116 12.26 12.05 2.95
C ASP A 116 12.51 13.09 4.07
N ARG A 117 11.57 13.15 5.03
CA ARG A 117 11.63 14.10 6.15
C ARG A 117 12.72 13.77 7.18
N THR A 118 13.40 12.63 7.04
CA THR A 118 14.45 12.13 7.93
C THR A 118 15.86 12.35 7.36
N GLY A 119 15.97 12.99 6.19
CA GLY A 119 17.24 13.23 5.51
C GLY A 119 17.68 12.08 4.60
N GLY A 120 16.87 11.03 4.47
CA GLY A 120 17.04 9.95 3.51
C GLY A 120 16.35 10.21 2.18
N THR A 121 16.20 9.16 1.37
CA THR A 121 15.43 9.20 0.13
C THR A 121 14.44 8.03 0.09
N CYS A 122 13.26 8.27 -0.46
CA CYS A 122 12.24 7.26 -0.70
C CYS A 122 11.94 7.15 -2.20
N LYS A 123 11.64 5.93 -2.66
CA LYS A 123 11.26 5.69 -4.05
C LYS A 123 9.81 6.10 -4.27
N ALA A 124 9.59 6.97 -5.25
CA ALA A 124 8.26 7.37 -5.69
C ALA A 124 8.00 6.87 -7.10
N ALA A 125 6.80 6.39 -7.38
CA ALA A 125 6.38 6.09 -8.74
C ALA A 125 5.87 7.36 -9.41
N ILE A 126 6.07 7.50 -10.72
CA ILE A 126 5.51 8.61 -11.48
C ILE A 126 4.07 8.25 -11.88
N TYR A 127 3.09 9.07 -11.50
CA TYR A 127 1.75 9.05 -12.08
C TYR A 127 1.64 10.14 -13.13
N LYS A 128 1.26 9.77 -14.35
CA LYS A 128 1.00 10.70 -15.46
C LYS A 128 -0.51 10.94 -15.57
N GLY A 129 -0.99 12.01 -14.94
CA GLY A 129 -2.37 12.46 -15.05
C GLY A 129 -2.63 13.23 -16.34
N ARG A 130 -3.89 13.60 -16.55
CA ARG A 130 -4.31 14.41 -17.71
C ARG A 130 -3.76 15.83 -17.63
N HIS A 131 -3.73 16.42 -16.43
CA HIS A 131 -3.34 17.82 -16.28
C HIS A 131 -1.88 18.00 -15.84
N ALA A 132 -1.27 17.04 -15.15
CA ALA A 132 0.14 17.08 -14.74
C ALA A 132 0.65 15.68 -14.38
N SER A 133 1.97 15.54 -14.28
CA SER A 133 2.59 14.39 -13.63
C SER A 133 2.84 14.68 -12.16
N ILE A 134 2.65 13.69 -11.30
CA ILE A 134 3.00 13.76 -9.87
C ILE A 134 3.70 12.49 -9.43
N THR A 135 4.42 12.56 -8.32
CA THR A 135 4.90 11.37 -7.62
C THR A 135 3.80 10.77 -6.76
N VAL A 136 3.78 9.44 -6.68
CA VAL A 136 2.89 8.68 -5.79
C VAL A 136 3.66 7.66 -4.98
N TYR A 137 3.22 7.47 -3.73
CA TYR A 137 3.80 6.53 -2.76
C TYR A 137 2.70 5.60 -2.23
N PRO A 138 3.02 4.35 -1.83
CA PRO A 138 2.03 3.43 -1.28
C PRO A 138 1.27 4.01 -0.08
N LEU A 139 1.94 4.76 0.81
CA LEU A 139 1.29 5.44 1.92
C LEU A 139 0.23 6.46 1.46
N GLN A 140 0.55 7.28 0.45
CA GLN A 140 -0.39 8.27 -0.09
C GLN A 140 -1.62 7.59 -0.71
N LEU A 141 -1.42 6.47 -1.40
CA LEU A 141 -2.51 5.68 -1.99
C LEU A 141 -3.41 5.07 -0.90
N ARG A 142 -2.83 4.58 0.20
CA ARG A 142 -3.60 4.13 1.37
C ARG A 142 -4.40 5.27 2.00
N THR A 143 -3.82 6.46 2.14
CA THR A 143 -4.51 7.65 2.65
C THR A 143 -5.67 8.06 1.75
N LEU A 144 -5.52 8.00 0.42
CA LEU A 144 -6.63 8.26 -0.50
C LEU A 144 -7.79 7.27 -0.32
N LEU A 145 -7.49 5.99 -0.09
CA LEU A 145 -8.52 4.99 0.22
C LEU A 145 -9.22 5.33 1.54
N ASP A 146 -8.47 5.61 2.61
CA ASP A 146 -9.03 5.90 3.94
C ASP A 146 -9.90 7.18 3.93
N ASP A 147 -9.35 8.29 3.44
CA ASP A 147 -9.96 9.62 3.53
C ASP A 147 -11.12 9.82 2.54
N ALA A 148 -10.98 9.32 1.31
CA ALA A 148 -11.97 9.59 0.26
C ALA A 148 -13.00 8.47 0.11
N PHE A 149 -12.56 7.21 0.19
CA PHE A 149 -13.44 6.07 -0.03
C PHE A 149 -14.06 5.59 1.27
N GLU A 150 -13.27 5.19 2.25
CA GLU A 150 -13.77 4.57 3.48
C GLU A 150 -14.59 5.54 4.32
N ALA A 151 -14.11 6.77 4.48
CA ALA A 151 -14.86 7.81 5.21
C ALA A 151 -16.25 8.05 4.59
N THR A 152 -16.36 7.99 3.25
CA THR A 152 -17.65 8.13 2.54
C THR A 152 -18.55 6.93 2.80
N VAL A 153 -18.02 5.71 2.69
CA VAL A 153 -18.77 4.48 2.93
C VAL A 153 -19.25 4.40 4.39
N PHE A 154 -18.42 4.79 5.37
CA PHE A 154 -18.80 4.79 6.78
C PHE A 154 -19.87 5.82 7.12
N LYS A 155 -19.87 6.99 6.46
CA LYS A 155 -20.95 7.97 6.61
C LYS A 155 -22.29 7.41 6.12
N GLN A 156 -22.28 6.61 5.06
CA GLN A 156 -23.50 6.08 4.45
C GLN A 156 -24.04 4.84 5.16
N TYR A 157 -23.17 3.89 5.55
CA TYR A 157 -23.56 2.56 6.01
C TYR A 157 -23.22 2.29 7.49
N GLY A 158 -22.67 3.28 8.20
CA GLY A 158 -22.08 3.11 9.52
C GLY A 158 -20.81 2.25 9.49
N ARG A 159 -20.10 2.12 10.62
CA ARG A 159 -18.85 1.35 10.64
C ARG A 159 -19.05 -0.14 10.39
N LYS A 160 -19.99 -0.79 11.09
CA LYS A 160 -20.19 -2.25 11.00
C LYS A 160 -20.62 -2.69 9.59
N GLY A 161 -21.59 -2.00 8.98
CA GLY A 161 -22.03 -2.29 7.61
C GLY A 161 -20.99 -1.82 6.58
N GLY A 162 -20.46 -0.62 6.78
CA GLY A 162 -19.50 -0.03 5.86
C GLY A 162 -18.19 -0.81 5.74
N THR A 163 -17.65 -1.42 6.81
CA THR A 163 -16.40 -2.19 6.71
C THR A 163 -16.53 -3.34 5.70
N LYS A 164 -17.67 -4.03 5.67
CA LYS A 164 -17.91 -5.11 4.71
C LYS A 164 -17.99 -4.60 3.27
N VAL A 165 -18.66 -3.45 3.08
CA VAL A 165 -18.74 -2.78 1.78
C VAL A 165 -17.36 -2.34 1.29
N VAL A 166 -16.52 -1.79 2.18
CA VAL A 166 -15.14 -1.40 1.86
C VAL A 166 -14.33 -2.62 1.45
N ILE A 167 -14.35 -3.71 2.23
CA ILE A 167 -13.61 -4.94 1.90
C ILE A 167 -14.02 -5.45 0.51
N MET A 168 -15.33 -5.54 0.25
CA MET A 168 -15.84 -6.00 -1.04
C MET A 168 -15.36 -5.12 -2.19
N ALA A 169 -15.35 -3.80 -2.02
CA ALA A 169 -14.85 -2.89 -3.04
C ALA A 169 -13.33 -3.02 -3.24
N LEU A 170 -12.54 -3.09 -2.17
CA LEU A 170 -11.08 -3.26 -2.25
C LEU A 170 -10.69 -4.56 -2.96
N VAL A 171 -11.37 -5.67 -2.66
CA VAL A 171 -11.15 -6.95 -3.34
C VAL A 171 -11.44 -6.82 -4.85
N ASN A 172 -12.47 -6.08 -5.23
CA ASN A 172 -12.81 -5.83 -6.64
C ASN A 172 -11.89 -4.80 -7.32
N MET A 173 -10.93 -4.19 -6.62
CA MET A 173 -9.98 -3.25 -7.25
C MET A 173 -8.85 -3.95 -7.99
N PHE A 174 -8.61 -5.24 -7.80
CA PHE A 174 -7.55 -5.98 -8.48
C PHE A 174 -8.01 -7.35 -8.96
N ASN A 175 -7.30 -7.91 -9.93
CA ASN A 175 -7.56 -9.22 -10.51
C ASN A 175 -6.28 -10.07 -10.45
N PRO A 176 -6.41 -11.41 -10.36
CA PRO A 176 -5.28 -12.30 -10.61
C PRO A 176 -4.81 -12.18 -12.06
N ASP A 177 -3.49 -12.25 -12.25
CA ASP A 177 -2.82 -12.30 -13.55
C ASP A 177 -1.63 -13.27 -13.47
N GLY A 178 -1.89 -14.53 -13.80
CA GLY A 178 -0.95 -15.63 -13.56
C GLY A 178 -0.58 -15.72 -12.08
N ASP A 179 0.73 -15.64 -11.80
CA ASP A 179 1.29 -15.65 -10.42
C ASP A 179 1.33 -14.25 -9.77
N SER A 180 0.72 -13.24 -10.39
CA SER A 180 0.71 -11.86 -9.95
C SER A 180 -0.72 -11.31 -9.80
N PHE A 181 -0.82 -10.06 -9.39
CA PHE A 181 -2.06 -9.28 -9.41
C PHE A 181 -1.88 -8.04 -10.29
N VAL A 182 -2.97 -7.65 -10.96
CA VAL A 182 -3.08 -6.41 -11.74
C VAL A 182 -4.27 -5.61 -11.26
N MET A 183 -4.19 -4.30 -11.40
CA MET A 183 -5.28 -3.39 -11.08
C MET A 183 -6.44 -3.62 -12.07
N SER A 184 -7.64 -3.77 -11.53
CA SER A 184 -8.87 -3.83 -12.32
C SER A 184 -9.20 -2.47 -12.95
N PRO A 185 -10.10 -2.42 -13.95
CA PRO A 185 -10.62 -1.15 -14.44
C PRO A 185 -11.25 -0.29 -13.34
N PHE A 186 -11.98 -0.90 -12.39
CA PHE A 186 -12.60 -0.20 -11.27
C PHE A 186 -11.56 0.46 -10.35
N GLY A 187 -10.53 -0.29 -9.95
CA GLY A 187 -9.45 0.25 -9.11
C GLY A 187 -8.62 1.31 -9.83
N ASN A 188 -8.36 1.12 -11.14
CA ASN A 188 -7.63 2.09 -11.94
C ASN A 188 -8.40 3.40 -12.10
N GLU A 189 -9.70 3.33 -12.37
CA GLU A 189 -10.57 4.50 -12.46
C GLU A 189 -10.63 5.24 -11.12
N PHE A 190 -10.79 4.52 -10.01
CA PHE A 190 -10.80 5.10 -8.67
C PHE A 190 -9.53 5.93 -8.43
N PHE A 191 -8.35 5.33 -8.54
CA PHE A 191 -7.10 6.04 -8.25
C PHE A 191 -6.84 7.16 -9.24
N SER A 192 -7.08 6.94 -10.55
CA SER A 192 -6.87 7.97 -11.56
C SER A 192 -7.75 9.19 -11.29
N ARG A 193 -9.02 8.99 -10.94
CA ARG A 193 -9.92 10.09 -10.59
C ARG A 193 -9.45 10.85 -9.34
N MET A 194 -9.07 10.12 -8.29
CA MET A 194 -8.62 10.74 -7.03
C MET A 194 -7.32 11.53 -7.21
N LEU A 195 -6.37 10.98 -7.97
CA LEU A 195 -5.09 11.65 -8.26
C LEU A 195 -5.28 12.85 -9.18
N GLU A 196 -6.21 12.78 -10.14
CA GLU A 196 -6.54 13.93 -10.98
C GLU A 196 -7.18 15.07 -10.19
N GLN A 197 -8.08 14.74 -9.25
CA GLN A 197 -8.64 15.74 -8.33
C GLN A 197 -7.56 16.38 -7.46
N LEU A 198 -6.59 15.60 -6.97
CA LEU A 198 -5.44 16.13 -6.24
C LEU A 198 -4.60 17.06 -7.11
N ILE A 199 -4.31 16.69 -8.36
CA ILE A 199 -3.57 17.54 -9.31
C ILE A 199 -4.28 18.88 -9.50
N LEU A 200 -5.59 18.86 -9.76
CA LEU A 200 -6.38 20.07 -9.97
C LEU A 200 -6.42 20.95 -8.71
N HIS A 201 -6.56 20.34 -7.53
CA HIS A 201 -6.51 21.06 -6.26
C HIS A 201 -5.16 21.76 -6.07
N LEU A 202 -4.06 21.04 -6.29
CA LEU A 202 -2.70 21.60 -6.15
C LEU A 202 -2.43 22.75 -7.14
N LYS A 203 -2.99 22.70 -8.35
CA LYS A 203 -2.91 23.81 -9.31
C LYS A 203 -3.69 25.03 -8.84
N ASN A 204 -4.97 24.85 -8.51
CA ASN A 204 -5.83 25.94 -8.06
C ASN A 204 -5.31 26.63 -6.80
N SER A 205 -4.71 25.87 -5.87
CA SER A 205 -4.08 26.43 -4.67
C SER A 205 -2.83 27.26 -4.96
N ARG A 206 -2.11 27.00 -6.07
CA ARG A 206 -0.98 27.83 -6.50
C ARG A 206 -1.44 29.11 -7.19
N ASP A 207 -2.47 29.01 -8.03
CA ASP A 207 -2.99 30.15 -8.78
C ASP A 207 -3.77 31.13 -7.87
N GLY A 208 -4.32 30.66 -6.75
CA GLY A 208 -5.00 31.49 -5.74
C GLY A 208 -4.09 32.18 -4.73
N ASN A 209 -2.78 31.86 -4.67
CA ASN A 209 -1.85 32.38 -3.65
C ASN A 209 -0.87 33.42 -4.21
N GLY A 210 -1.39 34.46 -4.88
CA GLY A 210 -0.67 35.68 -5.24
C GLY A 210 -0.42 36.63 -4.06
N GLY A 211 -0.33 36.12 -2.83
CA GLY A 211 -0.09 36.88 -1.60
C GLY A 211 1.03 36.24 -0.78
N ASN A 212 2.12 36.98 -0.63
CA ASN A 212 3.35 36.67 0.11
C ASN A 212 3.21 35.65 1.25
N ASN A 213 3.78 34.47 1.06
CA ASN A 213 4.54 33.69 2.04
C ASN A 213 5.07 32.44 1.31
N GLU A 214 6.40 32.29 1.21
CA GLU A 214 7.03 31.14 0.56
C GLU A 214 6.53 29.80 1.15
N PRO A 215 5.88 28.94 0.37
CA PRO A 215 5.67 27.55 0.74
C PRO A 215 6.70 26.68 0.01
N VAL A 216 7.26 25.72 0.74
CA VAL A 216 8.15 24.66 0.21
C VAL A 216 7.54 24.05 -1.06
N LYS A 217 8.26 24.18 -2.18
CA LYS A 217 7.84 23.71 -3.50
C LYS A 217 7.68 22.19 -3.52
N PRO A 218 6.49 21.65 -3.87
CA PRO A 218 6.41 20.32 -4.45
C PRO A 218 7.14 20.34 -5.79
N VAL A 219 8.16 19.50 -5.94
CA VAL A 219 8.81 19.24 -7.23
C VAL A 219 7.79 18.52 -8.11
N ILE A 220 7.18 19.28 -9.01
CA ILE A 220 6.40 18.75 -10.14
C ILE A 220 7.40 18.68 -11.29
N HIS A 221 7.59 17.48 -11.85
CA HIS A 221 8.29 17.30 -13.13
C HIS A 221 7.28 17.41 -14.28
#